data_AF-A0A430HX75-F1
#
_entry.id   AF-A0A430HX75-F1
#
_cell.length_a   1.000
_cell.length_b   1.000
_cell.length_c   1.000
_cell.angle_alpha   90.00
_cell.angle_beta   90.00
_cell.angle_gamma   90.00
#
_symmetry.space_group_name_H-M   'P 1'
#
loop_
_entity.id
_entity.type
_entity.pdbx_description
1 polymer ?
#
loop_
_entity_poly.entity_id
_entity_poly.type
_entity_poly.pdbx_seq_one_letter_code
_entity_poly.pdbx_strand_id
1 'polypeptide(L)'
;MKKLRGGLVAATVVVLGLSTVPATAGTAQPGQPGTAQVCPEIVVLAARGSEQNDHLEPTSYSPDSPWVSNGYEAENIRAFLHYAEARHREQAGTSLLADVQVIGLDDSVYPARLPVPALAERGENLDMSQAGSRVGEILRQTPAHVIAQDAVGGLLGGLESGITGTMGYVDAWETRTGCSPGYILIGFSQGAVVLIPQEPWLKERGQLIASLYLGNPLHPVVGAGPSRSDSLSYCIDGDFACNLNSSTGQTALANGGGVHDEYFGAVDGQQREGDGEVADRFAGWITGYNPQA
;
A
#
# COMPACT_ATOMS: atom_id res chain seq x y z
N MET A 1 90.20 -6.24 20.44
CA MET A 1 89.81 -5.14 21.36
C MET A 1 88.29 -5.13 21.49
N LYS A 2 87.79 -5.00 22.73
CA LYS A 2 86.43 -4.71 23.22
C LYS A 2 85.22 -5.55 22.74
N LYS A 3 84.78 -6.42 23.67
CA LYS A 3 83.43 -6.96 23.85
C LYS A 3 82.42 -5.86 24.21
N LEU A 4 81.15 -6.03 23.82
CA LEU A 4 79.90 -5.74 24.58
C LEU A 4 78.75 -6.36 23.76
N ARG A 5 78.18 -7.53 24.10
CA ARG A 5 77.09 -7.83 25.06
C ARG A 5 75.74 -7.14 24.79
N GLY A 6 74.73 -7.98 24.46
CA GLY A 6 73.39 -7.89 25.07
C GLY A 6 72.22 -7.72 24.12
N GLY A 7 71.31 -8.71 24.07
CA GLY A 7 69.96 -8.54 23.52
C GLY A 7 69.35 -9.78 22.86
N LEU A 8 69.09 -10.83 23.65
CA LEU A 8 68.34 -12.02 23.22
C LEU A 8 66.84 -11.68 23.18
N VAL A 9 66.19 -11.72 22.02
CA VAL A 9 64.72 -11.64 21.92
C VAL A 9 64.18 -13.07 21.89
N ALA A 10 63.60 -13.51 23.00
CA ALA A 10 62.89 -14.78 23.09
C ALA A 10 61.52 -14.65 22.41
N ALA A 11 61.26 -15.49 21.41
CA ALA A 11 59.94 -15.63 20.80
C ALA A 11 59.05 -16.49 21.71
N THR A 12 58.06 -15.87 22.33
CA THR A 12 57.04 -16.58 23.12
C THR A 12 56.06 -17.26 22.18
N VAL A 13 56.08 -18.59 22.14
CA VAL A 13 55.04 -19.41 21.51
C VAL A 13 53.85 -19.47 22.46
N VAL A 14 52.73 -18.85 22.09
CA VAL A 14 51.45 -18.98 22.80
C VAL A 14 50.81 -20.31 22.38
N VAL A 15 50.76 -21.26 23.31
CA VAL A 15 49.97 -22.49 23.18
C VAL A 15 48.53 -22.15 23.55
N LEU A 16 47.64 -22.06 22.56
CA LEU A 16 46.20 -21.98 22.77
C LEU A 16 45.70 -23.38 23.19
N GLY A 17 45.37 -23.53 24.47
CA GLY A 17 44.70 -24.71 25.00
C GLY A 17 43.29 -24.84 24.42
N LEU A 18 43.01 -25.97 23.76
CA LEU A 18 41.66 -26.36 23.38
C LEU A 18 40.89 -26.80 24.63
N SER A 19 40.07 -25.91 25.17
CA SER A 19 39.08 -26.26 26.19
C SER A 19 37.88 -26.92 25.50
N THR A 20 37.77 -28.24 25.59
CA THR A 20 36.59 -29.00 25.16
C THR A 20 35.45 -28.74 26.15
N VAL A 21 34.47 -27.92 25.77
CA VAL A 21 33.22 -27.75 26.52
C VAL A 21 32.33 -28.97 26.23
N PRO A 22 31.85 -29.71 27.24
CA PRO A 22 30.90 -30.78 27.00
C PRO A 22 29.56 -30.19 26.56
N ALA A 23 29.05 -30.66 25.43
CA ALA A 23 27.70 -30.35 24.97
C ALA A 23 26.69 -31.05 25.91
N THR A 24 26.18 -30.30 26.88
CA THR A 24 24.97 -30.72 27.60
C THR A 24 23.81 -30.63 26.62
N ALA A 25 23.23 -31.78 26.25
CA ALA A 25 21.96 -31.84 25.55
C ALA A 25 20.91 -31.13 26.42
N GLY A 26 20.58 -29.90 26.05
CA GLY A 26 19.53 -29.12 26.69
C GLY A 26 18.20 -29.84 26.45
N THR A 27 17.62 -30.38 27.51
CA THR A 27 16.21 -30.71 27.54
C THR A 27 15.44 -29.45 27.16
N ALA A 28 14.67 -29.53 26.06
CA ALA A 28 13.77 -28.46 25.65
C ALA A 28 12.92 -28.03 26.85
N GLN A 29 13.12 -26.79 27.29
CA GLN A 29 12.31 -26.20 28.32
C GLN A 29 10.88 -26.08 27.75
N PRO A 30 9.82 -26.48 28.47
CA PRO A 30 8.46 -26.21 28.04
C PRO A 30 8.35 -24.71 27.76
N GLY A 31 7.98 -24.35 26.54
CA GLY A 31 7.75 -22.96 26.17
C GLY A 31 6.85 -22.33 27.22
N GLN A 32 7.23 -21.16 27.73
CA GLN A 32 6.30 -20.30 28.45
C GLN A 32 5.00 -20.26 27.64
N PRO A 33 3.81 -20.31 28.27
CA PRO A 33 2.56 -20.09 27.55
C PRO A 33 2.68 -18.73 26.88
N GLY A 34 2.97 -18.75 25.57
CA GLY A 34 3.06 -17.55 24.76
C GLY A 34 1.70 -16.89 24.87
N THR A 35 1.68 -15.57 25.04
CA THR A 35 0.50 -14.79 24.70
C THR A 35 0.01 -15.29 23.35
N ALA A 36 -1.21 -15.83 23.30
CA ALA A 36 -1.78 -16.33 22.06
C ALA A 36 -1.58 -15.24 21.01
N GLN A 37 -0.92 -15.58 19.90
CA GLN A 37 -0.72 -14.63 18.81
C GLN A 37 -2.10 -14.20 18.33
N VAL A 38 -2.45 -12.93 18.56
CA VAL A 38 -3.71 -12.36 18.08
C VAL A 38 -3.48 -11.96 16.63
N CYS A 39 -4.34 -12.44 15.74
CA CYS A 39 -4.29 -12.13 14.32
C CYS A 39 -5.54 -11.35 13.92
N PRO A 40 -5.42 -10.32 13.07
CA PRO A 40 -6.60 -9.67 12.53
C PRO A 40 -7.30 -10.66 11.59
N GLU A 41 -8.63 -10.68 11.59
CA GLU A 41 -9.36 -11.43 10.57
C GLU A 41 -9.19 -10.81 9.18
N ILE A 42 -9.10 -9.48 9.12
CA ILE A 42 -9.03 -8.70 7.89
C ILE A 42 -7.83 -7.76 7.93
N VAL A 43 -7.08 -7.74 6.83
CA VAL A 43 -6.10 -6.70 6.53
C VAL A 43 -6.58 -5.84 5.38
N VAL A 44 -6.59 -4.52 5.58
CA VAL A 44 -6.63 -3.55 4.49
C VAL A 44 -5.21 -3.31 4.01
N LEU A 45 -4.90 -3.74 2.79
CA LEU A 45 -3.63 -3.43 2.13
C LEU A 45 -3.80 -2.17 1.28
N ALA A 46 -3.13 -1.10 1.69
CA ALA A 46 -3.29 0.22 1.11
C ALA A 46 -2.09 0.61 0.23
N ALA A 47 -2.35 1.22 -0.92
CA ALA A 47 -1.35 1.85 -1.76
C ALA A 47 -1.75 3.29 -2.05
N ARG A 48 -0.95 4.24 -1.54
CA ARG A 48 -1.18 5.68 -1.66
C ARG A 48 -1.01 6.20 -3.09
N GLY A 49 -1.54 7.39 -3.34
CA GLY A 49 -1.37 8.12 -4.59
C GLY A 49 0.05 8.63 -4.77
N SER A 50 0.35 9.09 -5.99
CA SER A 50 1.65 9.66 -6.30
C SER A 50 1.92 10.93 -5.49
N GLU A 51 3.13 11.06 -4.97
CA GLU A 51 3.62 12.17 -4.15
C GLU A 51 2.94 12.34 -2.79
N GLN A 52 2.08 11.42 -2.37
CA GLN A 52 1.54 11.36 -1.02
C GLN A 52 2.57 10.79 -0.05
N ASN A 53 3.66 11.53 0.16
CA ASN A 53 4.82 11.12 0.95
C ASN A 53 5.00 11.94 2.23
N ASP A 54 4.12 12.92 2.41
CA ASP A 54 4.04 13.75 3.61
C ASP A 54 2.92 13.22 4.51
N HIS A 55 2.98 13.47 5.82
CA HIS A 55 1.95 13.08 6.80
C HIS A 55 1.68 11.55 6.89
N LEU A 56 2.75 10.75 7.00
CA LEU A 56 2.69 9.29 7.10
C LEU A 56 2.63 8.78 8.54
N GLU A 57 1.77 9.36 9.38
CA GLU A 57 1.67 8.98 10.78
C GLU A 57 0.88 7.67 10.99
N PRO A 58 1.35 6.78 11.90
CA PRO A 58 0.56 5.66 12.38
C PRO A 58 -0.84 6.11 12.84
N THR A 59 -1.88 5.45 12.34
CA THR A 59 -3.26 5.85 12.58
C THR A 59 -4.04 4.73 13.26
N SER A 60 -4.76 5.07 14.33
CA SER A 60 -5.80 4.22 14.91
C SER A 60 -7.15 4.70 14.39
N TYR A 61 -7.91 3.79 13.78
CA TYR A 61 -9.20 4.13 13.17
C TYR A 61 -10.37 3.98 14.11
N SER A 62 -10.22 3.20 15.18
CA SER A 62 -11.29 2.90 16.12
C SER A 62 -10.75 2.80 17.55
N PRO A 63 -11.40 3.42 18.55
CA PRO A 63 -11.03 3.23 19.95
C PRO A 63 -11.24 1.80 20.45
N ASP A 64 -12.04 1.00 19.73
CA ASP A 64 -12.30 -0.41 20.05
C ASP A 64 -11.30 -1.36 19.38
N SER A 65 -10.35 -0.82 18.60
CA SER A 65 -9.37 -1.61 17.87
C SER A 65 -8.01 -1.63 18.58
N PRO A 66 -7.37 -2.81 18.71
CA PRO A 66 -5.98 -2.90 19.13
C PRO A 66 -4.99 -2.57 17.99
N TRP A 67 -5.50 -2.44 16.76
CA TRP A 67 -4.69 -2.30 15.55
C TRP A 67 -4.35 -0.83 15.27
N VAL A 68 -3.09 -0.58 14.91
CA VAL A 68 -2.59 0.73 14.49
C VAL A 68 -1.92 0.55 13.15
N SER A 69 -2.25 1.39 12.17
CA SER A 69 -1.64 1.34 10.85
C SER A 69 -0.16 1.73 10.89
N ASN A 70 0.58 1.39 9.84
CA ASN A 70 1.95 1.89 9.66
C ASN A 70 2.01 3.30 9.07
N GLY A 71 0.86 3.93 8.77
CA GLY A 71 0.74 5.32 8.31
C GLY A 71 0.87 5.55 6.80
N TYR A 72 1.34 4.55 6.04
CA TYR A 72 1.62 4.66 4.60
C TYR A 72 0.39 4.63 3.69
N GLU A 73 -0.82 4.52 4.24
CA GLU A 73 -2.06 4.66 3.50
C GLU A 73 -2.34 6.10 3.01
N ALA A 74 -1.70 7.09 3.63
CA ALA A 74 -1.82 8.52 3.32
C ALA A 74 -3.24 9.11 3.41
N GLU A 75 -3.37 10.40 3.10
CA GLU A 75 -4.51 11.22 3.48
C GLU A 75 -5.85 10.81 2.87
N ASN A 76 -5.92 10.42 1.57
CA ASN A 76 -7.20 10.07 0.95
C ASN A 76 -7.74 8.73 1.44
N ILE A 77 -6.89 7.71 1.60
CA ILE A 77 -7.31 6.41 2.13
C ILE A 77 -7.61 6.55 3.63
N ARG A 78 -6.82 7.32 4.38
CA ARG A 78 -7.08 7.63 5.80
C ARG A 78 -8.42 8.34 5.97
N ALA A 79 -8.71 9.35 5.14
CA ALA A 79 -9.99 10.07 5.16
C ALA A 79 -11.16 9.12 4.87
N PHE A 80 -11.03 8.26 3.86
CA PHE A 80 -12.02 7.23 3.55
C PHE A 80 -12.30 6.31 4.75
N LEU A 81 -11.25 5.77 5.37
CA LEU A 81 -11.39 4.81 6.48
C LEU A 81 -12.02 5.45 7.72
N HIS A 82 -11.66 6.70 8.05
CA HIS A 82 -12.34 7.46 9.11
C HIS A 82 -13.81 7.73 8.78
N TYR A 83 -14.10 8.09 7.53
CA TYR A 83 -15.47 8.32 7.08
C TYR A 83 -16.32 7.05 7.19
N ALA A 84 -15.80 5.91 6.72
CA ALA A 84 -16.48 4.62 6.77
C ALA A 84 -16.74 4.16 8.21
N GLU A 85 -15.76 4.28 9.11
CA GLU A 85 -15.94 3.96 10.53
C GLU A 85 -16.99 4.85 11.19
N ALA A 86 -16.90 6.17 11.00
CA ALA A 86 -17.83 7.11 11.62
C ALA A 86 -19.27 6.87 11.16
N ARG A 87 -19.45 6.70 9.84
CA ARG A 87 -20.75 6.42 9.23
C ARG A 87 -21.32 5.08 9.71
N HIS A 88 -20.52 4.03 9.75
CA HIS A 88 -20.99 2.72 10.21
C HIS A 88 -21.36 2.76 11.70
N ARG A 89 -20.58 3.43 12.56
CA ARG A 89 -20.94 3.62 13.97
C ARG A 89 -22.25 4.37 14.15
N GLU A 90 -22.48 5.41 13.37
CA GLU A 90 -23.73 6.18 13.42
C GLU A 90 -24.94 5.30 13.06
N GLN A 91 -24.79 4.43 12.06
CA GLN A 91 -25.88 3.60 11.55
C GLN A 91 -26.12 2.32 12.36
N ALA A 92 -25.06 1.61 12.75
CA ALA A 92 -25.12 0.28 13.35
C ALA A 92 -24.82 0.28 14.87
N GLY A 93 -24.22 1.34 15.41
CA GLY A 93 -23.84 1.44 16.82
C GLY A 93 -22.60 0.65 17.22
N THR A 94 -21.94 -0.02 16.27
CA THR A 94 -20.74 -0.84 16.48
C THR A 94 -19.57 -0.31 15.65
N SER A 95 -18.33 -0.63 16.05
CA SER A 95 -17.15 -0.32 15.25
C SER A 95 -17.10 -1.18 13.99
N LEU A 96 -16.83 -0.58 12.84
CA LEU A 96 -16.53 -1.31 11.62
C LEU A 96 -15.10 -1.86 11.63
N LEU A 97 -14.17 -1.05 12.13
CA LEU A 97 -12.72 -1.31 12.05
C LEU A 97 -12.13 -1.86 13.36
N ALA A 98 -12.95 -2.39 14.27
CA ALA A 98 -12.46 -2.95 15.54
C ALA A 98 -11.42 -4.07 15.32
N ASP A 99 -11.65 -4.98 14.38
CA ASP A 99 -10.72 -6.10 14.10
C ASP A 99 -10.12 -6.06 12.69
N VAL A 100 -9.86 -4.84 12.20
CA VAL A 100 -9.24 -4.61 10.89
C VAL A 100 -7.87 -3.99 11.08
N GLN A 101 -6.82 -4.64 10.58
CA GLN A 101 -5.48 -4.06 10.51
C GLN A 101 -5.29 -3.37 9.17
N VAL A 102 -4.82 -2.12 9.19
CA VAL A 102 -4.48 -1.37 7.97
C VAL A 102 -2.96 -1.40 7.77
N ILE A 103 -2.51 -1.73 6.57
CA ILE A 103 -1.09 -1.77 6.21
C ILE A 103 -0.91 -1.04 4.88
N GLY A 104 -0.26 0.12 4.92
CA GLY A 104 0.21 0.79 3.71
C GLY A 104 1.47 0.14 3.16
N LEU A 105 1.59 0.10 1.83
CA LEU A 105 2.86 -0.22 1.15
C LEU A 105 3.87 0.90 1.45
N ASP A 106 4.95 0.54 2.14
CA ASP A 106 5.98 1.49 2.55
C ASP A 106 7.05 1.72 1.47
N ASP A 107 7.96 2.65 1.74
CA ASP A 107 9.02 3.04 0.81
C ASP A 107 10.00 1.93 0.44
N SER A 108 10.02 0.82 1.18
CA SER A 108 10.86 -0.34 0.83
C SER A 108 10.35 -1.08 -0.41
N VAL A 109 9.06 -0.94 -0.73
CA VAL A 109 8.40 -1.61 -1.85
C VAL A 109 7.77 -0.64 -2.83
N TYR A 110 7.16 0.44 -2.33
CA TYR A 110 6.42 1.41 -3.12
C TYR A 110 6.70 2.84 -2.64
N PRO A 111 7.59 3.58 -3.33
CA PRO A 111 7.99 4.92 -2.92
C PRO A 111 6.97 6.01 -3.30
N ALA A 112 5.88 5.64 -4.01
CA ALA A 112 4.82 6.54 -4.47
C ALA A 112 5.33 7.86 -5.05
N ARG A 113 6.34 7.80 -5.92
CA ARG A 113 6.88 9.00 -6.61
C ARG A 113 6.37 9.06 -8.04
N LEU A 114 6.05 10.27 -8.49
CA LEU A 114 5.80 10.58 -9.88
C LEU A 114 7.12 11.08 -10.51
N PRO A 115 7.75 10.30 -11.40
CA PRO A 115 8.96 10.77 -12.06
C PRO A 115 8.56 11.77 -13.16
N VAL A 116 8.45 13.04 -12.77
CA VAL A 116 8.17 14.15 -13.70
C VAL A 116 9.23 14.25 -14.84
N PRO A 117 10.54 13.95 -14.63
CA PRO A 117 11.56 14.07 -15.69
C PRO A 117 11.44 13.07 -16.85
N ALA A 118 10.60 12.04 -16.72
CA ALA A 118 10.41 11.03 -17.76
C ALA A 118 9.18 11.24 -18.63
N LEU A 119 8.30 12.15 -18.21
CA LEU A 119 7.17 12.60 -18.99
C LEU A 119 7.54 13.81 -19.85
N ALA A 120 8.52 14.60 -19.43
CA ALA A 120 8.98 15.79 -20.13
C ALA A 120 10.18 15.48 -21.04
N GLU A 121 10.20 16.00 -22.27
CA GLU A 121 11.42 15.99 -23.09
C GLU A 121 12.52 16.83 -22.43
N ARG A 122 13.80 16.64 -22.81
CA ARG A 122 14.91 17.43 -22.23
C ARG A 122 14.66 18.93 -22.40
N GLY A 123 14.40 19.63 -21.30
CA GLY A 123 14.12 21.08 -21.27
C GLY A 123 12.64 21.45 -21.23
N GLU A 124 11.74 20.47 -21.17
CA GLU A 124 10.30 20.65 -20.94
C GLU A 124 10.03 20.59 -19.42
N ASN A 125 9.18 21.48 -18.91
CA ASN A 125 8.64 21.43 -17.54
C ASN A 125 7.16 21.10 -17.67
N LEU A 126 6.77 19.90 -17.24
CA LEU A 126 5.36 19.51 -17.20
C LEU A 126 4.79 19.77 -15.81
N ASP A 127 3.62 20.39 -15.78
CA ASP A 127 2.75 20.42 -14.61
C ASP A 127 2.06 19.03 -14.42
N MET A 128 1.57 18.75 -13.21
CA MET A 128 0.89 17.52 -12.80
C MET A 128 -0.28 17.15 -13.72
N SER A 129 -1.00 18.14 -14.26
CA SER A 129 -2.10 17.91 -15.22
C SER A 129 -1.62 17.45 -16.60
N GLN A 130 -0.50 18.00 -17.06
CA GLN A 130 0.15 17.62 -18.32
C GLN A 130 0.85 16.26 -18.19
N ALA A 131 1.43 16.00 -17.01
CA ALA A 131 1.94 14.71 -16.62
C ALA A 131 0.82 13.66 -16.64
N GLY A 132 -0.31 13.92 -15.97
CA GLY A 132 -1.47 13.03 -15.94
C GLY A 132 -2.07 12.74 -17.33
N SER A 133 -2.19 13.76 -18.18
CA SER A 133 -2.68 13.59 -19.57
C SER A 133 -1.74 12.70 -20.39
N ARG A 134 -0.42 12.86 -20.22
CA ARG A 134 0.58 12.06 -20.92
C ARG A 134 0.67 10.63 -20.40
N VAL A 135 0.52 10.44 -19.09
CA VAL A 135 0.37 9.12 -18.46
C VAL A 135 -0.88 8.42 -19.01
N GLY A 136 -2.03 9.10 -19.06
CA GLY A 136 -3.26 8.56 -19.63
C GLY A 136 -3.11 8.14 -21.10
N GLU A 137 -2.40 8.93 -21.91
CA GLU A 137 -2.13 8.60 -23.31
C GLU A 137 -1.19 7.39 -23.46
N ILE A 138 -0.12 7.33 -22.65
CA ILE A 138 0.79 6.16 -22.60
C ILE A 138 0.01 4.90 -22.21
N LEU A 139 -0.84 4.98 -21.18
CA LEU A 139 -1.66 3.85 -20.73
C LEU A 139 -2.69 3.42 -21.80
N ARG A 140 -3.28 4.36 -22.55
CA ARG A 140 -4.17 4.04 -23.69
C ARG A 140 -3.46 3.31 -24.83
N GLN A 141 -2.21 3.66 -25.10
CA GLN A 141 -1.43 3.12 -26.21
C GLN A 141 -0.64 1.86 -25.83
N THR A 142 -0.46 1.59 -24.53
CA THR A 142 0.34 0.47 -24.04
C THR A 142 -0.57 -0.68 -23.58
N PRO A 143 -0.49 -1.88 -24.20
CA PRO A 143 -1.26 -3.04 -23.75
C PRO A 143 -0.96 -3.40 -22.29
N ALA A 144 -1.97 -3.85 -21.52
CA ALA A 144 -1.82 -4.16 -20.09
C ALA A 144 -0.69 -5.15 -19.77
N HIS A 145 -0.41 -6.10 -20.67
CA HIS A 145 0.70 -7.05 -20.51
C HIS A 145 2.08 -6.43 -20.74
N VAL A 146 2.16 -5.32 -21.47
CA VAL A 146 3.39 -4.57 -21.73
C VAL A 146 3.70 -3.61 -20.58
N ILE A 147 2.68 -3.05 -19.91
CA ILE A 147 2.86 -2.24 -18.69
C ILE A 147 3.54 -3.06 -17.58
N ALA A 148 3.26 -4.36 -17.52
CA ALA A 148 3.89 -5.27 -16.58
C ALA A 148 5.32 -5.72 -16.97
N GLN A 149 5.78 -5.41 -18.19
CA GLN A 149 7.04 -5.92 -18.75
C GLN A 149 8.02 -4.83 -19.25
N ASP A 150 7.55 -3.62 -19.60
CA ASP A 150 8.38 -2.56 -20.18
C ASP A 150 8.56 -1.35 -19.25
N ALA A 151 9.75 -1.28 -18.65
CA ALA A 151 10.25 -0.16 -17.85
C ALA A 151 10.99 0.90 -18.71
N VAL A 152 10.51 1.20 -19.92
CA VAL A 152 11.28 2.02 -20.90
C VAL A 152 10.97 3.52 -20.83
N GLY A 153 9.85 3.93 -20.24
CA GLY A 153 9.61 5.34 -19.90
C GLY A 153 9.92 5.57 -18.42
N GLY A 154 10.84 6.47 -18.08
CA GLY A 154 11.28 6.71 -16.69
C GLY A 154 10.20 7.15 -15.68
N LEU A 155 8.91 7.09 -16.03
CA LEU A 155 7.72 7.15 -15.21
C LEU A 155 7.59 5.94 -14.25
N LEU A 156 8.26 4.82 -14.54
CA LEU A 156 7.85 3.50 -14.06
C LEU A 156 8.71 2.82 -12.98
N GLY A 157 9.81 3.41 -12.51
CA GLY A 157 10.69 2.73 -11.53
C GLY A 157 10.02 2.43 -10.19
N GLY A 158 9.22 3.37 -9.66
CA GLY A 158 8.46 3.16 -8.41
C GLY A 158 7.24 2.26 -8.58
N LEU A 159 6.65 2.25 -9.79
CA LEU A 159 5.49 1.43 -10.14
C LEU A 159 5.89 -0.04 -10.31
N GLU A 160 6.96 -0.32 -11.04
CA GLU A 160 7.46 -1.69 -11.23
C GLU A 160 7.85 -2.34 -9.90
N SER A 161 8.58 -1.63 -9.04
CA SER A 161 8.92 -2.10 -7.69
C SER A 161 7.66 -2.37 -6.86
N GLY A 162 6.68 -1.47 -6.91
CA GLY A 162 5.40 -1.68 -6.23
C GLY A 162 4.68 -2.93 -6.73
N ILE A 163 4.52 -3.08 -8.04
CA ILE A 163 3.80 -4.20 -8.66
C ILE A 163 4.49 -5.54 -8.37
N THR A 164 5.81 -5.60 -8.56
CA THR A 164 6.57 -6.85 -8.41
C THR A 164 6.87 -7.21 -6.96
N GLY A 165 7.00 -6.21 -6.08
CA GLY A 165 7.36 -6.40 -4.68
C GLY A 165 6.19 -6.56 -3.72
N THR A 166 4.96 -6.17 -4.09
CA THR A 166 3.80 -6.18 -3.17
C THR A 166 3.54 -7.55 -2.55
N MET A 167 3.56 -8.63 -3.33
CA MET A 167 3.30 -9.97 -2.77
C MET A 167 4.43 -10.42 -1.84
N GLY A 168 5.69 -10.07 -2.13
CA GLY A 168 6.81 -10.31 -1.21
C GLY A 168 6.67 -9.54 0.10
N TYR A 169 6.10 -8.33 0.05
CA TYR A 169 5.80 -7.52 1.24
C TYR A 169 4.69 -8.15 2.08
N VAL A 170 3.63 -8.67 1.44
CA VAL A 170 2.55 -9.45 2.10
C VAL A 170 3.12 -10.70 2.76
N ASP A 171 3.91 -11.50 2.04
CA ASP A 171 4.49 -12.74 2.55
C ASP A 171 5.44 -12.48 3.73
N ALA A 172 6.24 -11.41 3.66
CA ALA A 172 7.12 -11.01 4.74
C ALA A 172 6.34 -10.60 6.00
N TRP A 173 5.21 -9.90 5.83
CA TRP A 173 4.34 -9.54 6.95
C TRP A 173 3.71 -10.79 7.58
N GLU A 174 3.10 -11.67 6.80
CA GLU A 174 2.47 -12.91 7.31
C GLU A 174 3.49 -13.84 7.97
N THR A 175 4.68 -13.97 7.39
CA THR A 175 5.77 -14.78 7.99
C THR A 175 6.20 -14.21 9.35
N ARG A 176 6.31 -12.90 9.45
CA ARG A 176 6.73 -12.22 10.69
C ARG A 176 5.66 -12.27 11.78
N THR A 177 4.38 -12.20 11.41
CA THR A 177 3.26 -12.20 12.36
C THR A 177 2.70 -13.60 12.63
N GLY A 178 2.98 -14.57 11.76
CA GLY A 178 2.32 -15.89 11.77
C GLY A 178 0.83 -15.83 11.42
N CYS A 179 0.33 -14.69 10.93
CA CYS A 179 -1.08 -14.49 10.59
C CYS A 179 -1.35 -14.75 9.11
N SER A 180 -2.57 -15.19 8.79
CA SER A 180 -3.05 -15.46 7.42
C SER A 180 -4.46 -14.90 7.24
N PRO A 181 -4.63 -13.57 7.18
CA PRO A 181 -5.94 -12.91 7.14
C PRO A 181 -6.56 -12.94 5.74
N GLY A 182 -7.81 -12.49 5.64
CA GLY A 182 -8.34 -12.02 4.36
C GLY A 182 -7.91 -10.58 4.07
N TYR A 183 -7.78 -10.22 2.80
CA TYR A 183 -7.28 -8.94 2.32
C TYR A 183 -8.36 -8.16 1.57
N ILE A 184 -8.52 -6.89 1.96
CA ILE A 184 -9.17 -5.87 1.15
C ILE A 184 -8.09 -4.97 0.58
N LEU A 185 -8.05 -4.83 -0.75
CA LEU A 185 -7.12 -3.92 -1.42
C LEU A 185 -7.72 -2.52 -1.49
N ILE A 186 -6.97 -1.48 -1.12
CA ILE A 186 -7.37 -0.09 -1.35
C ILE A 186 -6.25 0.66 -2.06
N GLY A 187 -6.49 1.08 -3.30
CA GLY A 187 -5.52 1.84 -4.08
C GLY A 187 -6.08 3.21 -4.46
N PHE A 188 -5.31 4.27 -4.25
CA PHE A 188 -5.65 5.61 -4.74
C PHE A 188 -4.73 6.02 -5.88
N SER A 189 -5.29 6.49 -6.99
CA SER A 189 -4.55 7.00 -8.15
C SER A 189 -3.46 6.03 -8.63
N GLN A 190 -2.17 6.39 -8.54
CA GLN A 190 -1.03 5.51 -8.84
C GLN A 190 -1.07 4.17 -8.06
N GLY A 191 -1.52 4.19 -6.80
CA GLY A 191 -1.63 2.99 -5.97
C GLY A 191 -2.67 1.98 -6.47
N ALA A 192 -3.71 2.42 -7.20
CA ALA A 192 -4.63 1.49 -7.85
C ALA A 192 -3.91 0.65 -8.92
N VAL A 193 -3.00 1.27 -9.68
CA VAL A 193 -2.18 0.58 -10.69
C VAL A 193 -1.27 -0.47 -10.03
N VAL A 194 -0.77 -0.20 -8.82
CA VAL A 194 0.07 -1.13 -8.06
C VAL A 194 -0.72 -2.34 -7.56
N LEU A 195 -1.95 -2.13 -7.09
CA LEU A 195 -2.72 -3.17 -6.41
C LEU A 195 -3.62 -4.01 -7.33
N ILE A 196 -4.08 -3.50 -8.48
CA ILE A 196 -4.89 -4.26 -9.43
C ILE A 196 -4.21 -5.58 -9.86
N PRO A 197 -2.91 -5.61 -10.21
CA PRO A 197 -2.22 -6.85 -10.58
C PRO A 197 -2.14 -7.90 -9.47
N GLN A 198 -2.43 -7.53 -8.21
CA GLN A 198 -2.33 -8.42 -7.06
C GLN A 198 -3.63 -9.19 -6.79
N GLU A 199 -4.76 -8.72 -7.34
CA GLU A 199 -6.05 -9.39 -7.16
C GLU A 199 -5.99 -10.89 -7.50
N PRO A 200 -5.46 -11.34 -8.66
CA PRO A 200 -5.45 -12.76 -9.00
C PRO A 200 -4.64 -13.62 -8.02
N TRP A 201 -3.52 -13.09 -7.51
CA TRP A 201 -2.66 -13.80 -6.56
C TRP A 201 -3.35 -14.03 -5.22
N LEU A 202 -3.97 -12.99 -4.65
CA LEU A 202 -4.72 -13.12 -3.39
C LEU A 202 -5.97 -13.97 -3.57
N LYS A 203 -6.59 -13.94 -4.76
CA LYS A 203 -7.76 -14.76 -5.08
C LYS A 203 -7.39 -16.24 -5.20
N GLU A 204 -6.26 -16.57 -5.83
CA GLU A 204 -5.73 -17.93 -5.90
C GLU A 204 -5.38 -18.48 -4.51
N ARG A 205 -4.90 -17.62 -3.61
CA ARG A 205 -4.64 -17.95 -2.21
C ARG A 205 -5.91 -18.09 -1.36
N GLY A 206 -7.09 -17.76 -1.90
CA GLY A 206 -8.35 -17.73 -1.14
C GLY A 206 -8.39 -16.61 -0.10
N GLN A 207 -7.54 -15.60 -0.24
CA GLN A 207 -7.40 -14.51 0.73
C GLN A 207 -7.91 -13.16 0.20
N LEU A 208 -8.34 -13.03 -1.05
CA LEU A 208 -8.96 -11.78 -1.52
C LEU A 208 -10.42 -11.69 -1.06
N ILE A 209 -10.72 -10.69 -0.22
CA ILE A 209 -12.09 -10.35 0.18
C ILE A 209 -12.71 -9.42 -0.87
N ALA A 210 -12.06 -8.29 -1.13
CA ALA A 210 -12.54 -7.28 -2.06
C ALA A 210 -11.44 -6.31 -2.50
N SER A 211 -11.77 -5.40 -3.43
CA SER A 211 -10.87 -4.33 -3.87
C SER A 211 -11.61 -3.01 -4.09
N LEU A 212 -11.04 -1.91 -3.60
CA LEU A 212 -11.53 -0.55 -3.77
C LEU A 212 -10.45 0.31 -4.42
N TYR A 213 -10.77 0.91 -5.56
CA TYR A 213 -9.86 1.79 -6.27
C TYR A 213 -10.47 3.19 -6.41
N LEU A 214 -9.79 4.17 -5.84
CA LEU A 214 -10.17 5.57 -5.82
C LEU A 214 -9.37 6.33 -6.88
N GLY A 215 -10.02 7.15 -7.72
CA GLY A 215 -9.29 7.94 -8.72
C GLY A 215 -8.49 7.09 -9.71
N ASN A 216 -8.96 5.88 -10.00
CA ASN A 216 -8.21 4.88 -10.74
C ASN A 216 -7.92 5.32 -12.20
N PRO A 217 -6.65 5.58 -12.57
CA PRO A 217 -6.32 6.04 -13.92
C PRO A 217 -6.53 4.96 -15.00
N LEU A 218 -6.70 3.71 -14.60
CA LEU A 218 -6.99 2.61 -15.50
C LEU A 218 -8.48 2.49 -15.85
N HIS A 219 -9.37 3.17 -15.11
CA HIS A 219 -10.82 3.15 -15.32
C HIS A 219 -11.27 3.38 -16.78
N PRO A 220 -10.64 4.29 -17.58
CA PRO A 220 -11.05 4.56 -18.96
C PRO A 220 -10.52 3.57 -20.02
N VAL A 221 -9.47 2.79 -19.72
CA VAL A 221 -8.65 2.11 -20.74
C VAL A 221 -8.83 0.60 -20.68
N VAL A 222 -8.71 0.06 -19.48
CA VAL A 222 -9.28 -1.24 -19.17
C VAL A 222 -10.67 -0.89 -18.64
N GLY A 223 -11.72 -1.49 -19.19
CA GLY A 223 -12.90 -1.66 -18.35
C GLY A 223 -12.45 -2.49 -17.16
N ALA A 224 -11.96 -1.84 -16.09
CA ALA A 224 -11.44 -2.44 -14.87
C ALA A 224 -12.62 -3.05 -14.09
N GLY A 225 -13.32 -3.96 -14.77
CA GLY A 225 -14.67 -4.42 -14.49
C GLY A 225 -15.73 -3.30 -14.40
N PRO A 226 -17.00 -3.57 -14.71
CA PRO A 226 -18.06 -2.92 -13.93
C PRO A 226 -17.83 -3.24 -12.45
N SER A 227 -18.32 -2.39 -11.53
CA SER A 227 -18.37 -2.72 -10.11
C SER A 227 -18.91 -4.15 -9.93
N ARG A 228 -18.10 -5.02 -9.32
CA ARG A 228 -18.45 -6.41 -9.02
C ARG A 228 -18.90 -6.53 -7.57
N SER A 229 -19.34 -7.73 -7.18
CA SER A 229 -19.59 -8.04 -5.76
C SER A 229 -18.37 -7.72 -4.89
N ASP A 230 -17.17 -7.99 -5.41
CA ASP A 230 -15.87 -7.97 -4.74
C ASP A 230 -14.91 -6.88 -5.25
N SER A 231 -15.34 -5.95 -6.11
CA SER A 231 -14.45 -4.92 -6.64
C SER A 231 -15.23 -3.64 -7.00
N LEU A 232 -14.74 -2.48 -6.58
CA LEU A 232 -15.33 -1.17 -6.82
C LEU A 232 -14.25 -0.18 -7.28
N SER A 233 -14.45 0.42 -8.44
CA SER A 233 -13.65 1.57 -8.88
C SER A 233 -14.51 2.83 -8.75
N TYR A 234 -14.17 3.69 -7.79
CA TYR A 234 -14.88 4.95 -7.54
C TYR A 234 -14.14 6.12 -8.19
N CYS A 235 -14.87 6.87 -9.01
CA CYS A 235 -14.39 8.06 -9.69
C CYS A 235 -15.36 9.20 -9.38
N ILE A 236 -14.90 10.24 -8.67
CA ILE A 236 -15.73 11.41 -8.43
C ILE A 236 -15.90 12.22 -9.72
N ASP A 237 -17.06 12.85 -9.87
CA ASP A 237 -17.34 13.69 -11.04
C ASP A 237 -16.32 14.83 -11.13
N GLY A 238 -15.72 14.95 -12.32
CA GLY A 238 -14.71 15.98 -12.58
C GLY A 238 -13.26 15.52 -12.40
N ASP A 239 -13.03 14.31 -11.89
CA ASP A 239 -11.68 13.78 -11.70
C ASP A 239 -11.01 13.46 -13.03
N PHE A 240 -9.93 14.17 -13.33
CA PHE A 240 -9.18 14.01 -14.58
C PHE A 240 -8.50 12.64 -14.70
N ALA A 241 -8.13 11.99 -13.59
CA ALA A 241 -7.39 10.74 -13.63
C ALA A 241 -8.27 9.61 -14.18
N CYS A 242 -9.54 9.56 -13.78
CA CYS A 242 -10.45 8.46 -14.09
C CYS A 242 -11.64 8.86 -14.99
N ASN A 243 -11.87 10.16 -15.22
CA ASN A 243 -12.91 10.70 -16.10
C ASN A 243 -12.32 11.73 -17.07
N LEU A 244 -11.70 11.21 -18.13
CA LEU A 244 -11.07 12.02 -19.18
C LEU A 244 -12.13 12.56 -20.16
N ASN A 245 -12.51 13.82 -19.99
CA ASN A 245 -13.25 14.59 -20.99
C ASN A 245 -12.61 15.97 -21.19
N SER A 246 -12.91 16.63 -22.31
CA SER A 246 -12.26 17.89 -22.70
C SER A 246 -12.44 19.04 -21.69
N SER A 247 -13.47 18.96 -20.85
CA SER A 247 -13.71 19.92 -19.75
C SER A 247 -12.91 19.62 -18.50
N THR A 248 -12.75 18.35 -18.10
CA THR A 248 -12.01 17.99 -16.88
C THR A 248 -10.51 18.26 -17.00
N GLY A 249 -9.94 18.09 -18.19
CA GLY A 249 -8.56 18.49 -18.47
C GLY A 249 -8.34 20.00 -18.29
N GLN A 250 -9.28 20.86 -18.72
CA GLN A 250 -9.18 22.32 -18.58
C GLN A 250 -9.33 22.79 -17.13
N THR A 251 -10.18 22.14 -16.33
CA THR A 251 -10.35 22.45 -14.90
C THR A 251 -9.16 21.98 -14.05
N ALA A 252 -8.58 20.82 -14.36
CA ALA A 252 -7.35 20.34 -13.71
C ALA A 252 -6.16 21.27 -13.97
N LEU A 253 -6.05 21.82 -15.19
CA LEU A 253 -5.05 22.82 -15.59
C LEU A 253 -5.20 24.17 -14.85
N ALA A 254 -6.41 24.53 -14.41
CA ALA A 254 -6.65 25.80 -13.72
C ALA A 254 -6.37 25.74 -12.21
N ASN A 255 -6.51 24.56 -11.58
CA ASN A 255 -6.53 24.41 -10.12
C ASN A 255 -5.49 23.42 -9.55
N GLY A 256 -4.55 22.92 -10.36
CA GLY A 256 -3.39 22.16 -9.84
C GLY A 256 -3.69 20.76 -9.30
N GLY A 257 -4.56 19.99 -9.97
CA GLY A 257 -4.99 18.65 -9.53
C GLY A 257 -6.52 18.52 -9.43
N GLY A 258 -7.21 19.65 -9.24
CA GLY A 258 -8.68 19.70 -9.22
C GLY A 258 -9.28 18.81 -8.12
N VAL A 259 -10.43 18.21 -8.41
CA VAL A 259 -11.14 17.37 -7.44
C VAL A 259 -10.40 16.07 -7.09
N HIS A 260 -9.35 15.68 -7.83
CA HIS A 260 -8.67 14.38 -7.68
C HIS A 260 -8.14 14.13 -6.27
N ASP A 261 -7.74 15.17 -5.54
CA ASP A 261 -7.23 15.05 -4.17
C ASP A 261 -8.35 15.20 -3.11
N GLU A 262 -9.60 15.42 -3.54
CA GLU A 262 -10.74 15.73 -2.66
C GLU A 262 -11.58 14.49 -2.29
N TYR A 263 -11.13 13.27 -2.59
CA TYR A 263 -11.85 12.05 -2.21
C TYR A 263 -12.09 12.02 -0.71
N PHE A 264 -13.37 11.84 -0.34
CA PHE A 264 -13.86 11.84 1.04
C PHE A 264 -13.60 13.13 1.83
N GLY A 265 -13.17 14.21 1.18
CA GLY A 265 -13.20 15.56 1.73
C GLY A 265 -14.62 16.15 1.69
N ALA A 266 -14.97 16.95 2.70
CA ALA A 266 -16.24 17.67 2.71
C ALA A 266 -16.19 18.85 1.72
N VAL A 267 -17.14 18.91 0.79
CA VAL A 267 -17.33 20.05 -0.12
C VAL A 267 -18.45 20.92 0.43
N ASP A 268 -18.18 22.19 0.71
CA ASP A 268 -19.14 23.11 1.33
C ASP A 268 -19.76 22.57 2.64
N GLY A 269 -19.00 21.76 3.37
CA GLY A 269 -19.43 21.13 4.62
C GLY A 269 -20.41 19.96 4.43
N GLN A 270 -20.58 19.45 3.21
CA GLN A 270 -21.38 18.28 2.88
C GLN A 270 -20.51 17.17 2.28
N GLN A 271 -20.85 15.92 2.60
CA GLN A 271 -20.26 14.77 1.94
C GLN A 271 -20.92 14.55 0.58
N ARG A 272 -20.17 14.09 -0.42
CA ARG A 272 -20.75 13.70 -1.72
C ARG A 272 -21.64 12.47 -1.54
N GLU A 273 -22.73 12.40 -2.30
CA GLU A 273 -23.68 11.26 -2.21
C GLU A 273 -23.00 9.91 -2.48
N GLY A 274 -22.11 9.86 -3.48
CA GLY A 274 -21.35 8.66 -3.82
C GLY A 274 -20.41 8.17 -2.72
N ASP A 275 -19.93 9.05 -1.82
CA ASP A 275 -19.03 8.65 -0.74
C ASP A 275 -19.73 7.71 0.25
N GLY A 276 -21.02 7.96 0.51
CA GLY A 276 -21.86 7.13 1.38
C GLY A 276 -22.04 5.72 0.83
N GLU A 277 -22.34 5.59 -0.47
CA GLU A 277 -22.51 4.29 -1.12
C GLU A 277 -21.21 3.47 -1.12
N VAL A 278 -20.07 4.13 -1.35
CA VAL A 278 -18.75 3.48 -1.32
C VAL A 278 -18.43 2.97 0.08
N ALA A 279 -18.69 3.78 1.12
CA ALA A 279 -18.50 3.39 2.51
C ALA A 279 -19.42 2.24 2.94
N ASP A 280 -20.70 2.29 2.56
CA ASP A 280 -21.68 1.25 2.89
C ASP A 280 -21.32 -0.08 2.19
N ARG A 281 -20.78 -0.01 0.95
CA ARG A 281 -20.28 -1.17 0.23
C ARG A 281 -19.06 -1.79 0.90
N PHE A 282 -18.09 -0.98 1.30
CA PHE A 282 -16.91 -1.43 2.04
C PHE A 282 -17.29 -2.05 3.38
N ALA A 283 -18.24 -1.45 4.11
CA ALA A 283 -18.76 -2.01 5.35
C ALA A 283 -19.39 -3.38 5.14
N GLY A 284 -20.12 -3.56 4.02
CA GLY A 284 -20.68 -4.86 3.63
C GLY A 284 -19.64 -5.95 3.40
N TRP A 285 -18.45 -5.62 2.87
CA TRP A 285 -17.35 -6.58 2.70
C TRP A 285 -16.76 -7.03 4.03
N ILE A 286 -16.56 -6.10 4.97
CA ILE A 286 -16.03 -6.42 6.30
C ILE A 286 -17.03 -7.25 7.09
N THR A 287 -18.27 -6.75 7.20
CA THR A 287 -19.31 -7.40 8.03
C THR A 287 -19.83 -8.70 7.43
N GLY A 288 -19.72 -8.88 6.11
CA GLY A 288 -20.09 -10.10 5.41
C GLY A 288 -18.95 -11.12 5.29
N TYR A 289 -17.72 -10.78 5.69
CA TYR A 289 -16.60 -11.70 5.61
C TYR A 289 -16.73 -12.83 6.63
N ASN A 290 -16.56 -14.07 6.16
CA ASN A 290 -16.51 -15.24 7.02
C ASN A 290 -15.30 -16.09 6.60
N PRO A 291 -14.21 -16.12 7.40
CA PRO A 291 -12.99 -16.84 7.07
C PRO A 291 -13.18 -18.38 7.05
N GLN A 292 -14.33 -18.90 7.47
CA GLN A 292 -14.65 -20.34 7.49
C GLN A 292 -15.68 -20.79 6.45
N ALA A 293 -16.16 -19.87 5.59
CA ALA A 293 -17.17 -20.16 4.57
C ALA A 293 -16.59 -20.83 3.31
#